data_AF-A0A662JJZ3-F1
#
_entry.id   AF-A0A662JJZ3-F1
#
_cell.length_a   1.000
_cell.length_b   1.000
_cell.length_c   1.000
_cell.angle_alpha   90.00
_cell.angle_beta   90.00
_cell.angle_gamma   90.00
#
_symmetry.space_group_name_H-M   'P 1'
#
loop_
_entity.id
_entity.type
_entity.pdbx_description
1 polymer ?
#
loop_
_entity_poly.entity_id
_entity_poly.type
_entity_poly.pdbx_seq_one_letter_code
_entity_poly.pdbx_strand_id
1 'polypeptide(L)' 'MGVCEATVQVMNKVGLHARPAVVFVQTARKFKSNILVEKLGRRANAKNLLE' A
#
# COMPACT_ATOMS: atom_id res chain seq x y z
N MET A 1 16.24 8.09 11.69
CA MET A 1 15.39 7.57 10.61
C MET A 1 14.13 8.42 10.58
N GLY A 2 13.88 9.14 9.49
CA GLY A 2 12.66 9.96 9.36
C GLY A 2 11.48 9.08 8.93
N VAL A 3 10.28 9.45 9.38
CA VAL A 3 9.03 8.92 8.86
C VAL A 3 8.50 9.93 7.84
N CYS A 4 8.07 9.44 6.68
CA CYS A 4 7.41 10.24 5.66
C CYS A 4 6.03 9.65 5.41
N GLU A 5 5.02 10.50 5.32
CA GLU A 5 3.64 10.11 5.05
C GLU A 5 3.03 10.99 3.95
N ALA A 6 2.08 10.41 3.21
CA ALA A 6 1.32 11.12 2.19
C ALA A 6 -0.08 10.53 2.10
N THR A 7 -1.09 11.40 2.05
CA THR A 7 -2.48 10.99 1.76
C THR A 7 -2.71 11.05 0.26
N VAL A 8 -3.22 9.96 -0.31
CA VAL A 8 -3.47 9.84 -1.76
C VAL A 8 -4.88 9.36 -2.04
N GLN A 9 -5.43 9.77 -3.18
CA GLN A 9 -6.72 9.28 -3.67
C GLN A 9 -6.51 8.13 -4.66
N VAL A 10 -7.16 7.01 -4.42
CA VAL A 10 -7.19 5.90 -5.38
C VAL A 10 -8.20 6.24 -6.49
N MET A 11 -7.68 6.62 -7.66
CA MET A 11 -8.50 7.04 -8.81
C MET A 11 -9.19 5.87 -9.52
N ASN A 12 -8.73 4.64 -9.30
CA ASN A 12 -9.36 3.47 -9.88
C ASN A 12 -10.75 3.27 -9.27
N LYS A 13 -11.80 3.31 -10.10
CA LYS A 13 -13.20 3.21 -9.67
C LYS A 13 -13.50 1.92 -8.91
N VAL A 14 -12.82 0.83 -9.25
CA VAL A 14 -12.94 -0.47 -8.57
C VAL A 14 -11.94 -0.64 -7.42
N GLY A 15 -11.15 0.39 -7.13
CA GLY A 15 -10.17 0.41 -6.05
C GLY A 15 -8.92 -0.46 -6.28
N LEU A 16 -8.18 -0.68 -5.19
CA LEU A 16 -6.97 -1.49 -5.15
C LEU A 16 -7.30 -2.97 -4.89
N HIS A 17 -8.00 -3.59 -5.83
CA HIS A 17 -8.40 -5.01 -5.79
C HIS A 17 -7.29 -5.93 -6.34
N ALA A 18 -7.49 -7.25 -6.25
CA ALA A 18 -6.59 -8.33 -6.69
C ALA A 18 -5.42 -7.92 -7.62
N ARG A 19 -5.68 -7.65 -8.90
CA ARG A 19 -4.62 -7.37 -9.89
C ARG A 19 -3.81 -6.09 -9.59
N PRO A 20 -4.41 -4.89 -9.41
CA PRO A 20 -3.63 -3.72 -9.03
C PRO A 20 -2.98 -3.83 -7.63
N ALA A 21 -3.57 -4.58 -6.69
CA ALA A 21 -2.96 -4.86 -5.39
C ALA A 21 -1.67 -5.69 -5.50
N VAL A 22 -1.64 -6.70 -6.38
CA VAL A 22 -0.43 -7.50 -6.65
C VAL A 22 0.71 -6.61 -7.17
N VAL A 23 0.42 -5.72 -8.14
CA VAL A 23 1.41 -4.80 -8.69
C VAL A 23 1.92 -3.82 -7.63
N PHE A 24 1.02 -3.30 -6.78
CA PHE A 24 1.36 -2.45 -5.65
C PHE A 24 2.32 -3.16 -4.67
N VAL A 25 1.97 -4.37 -4.23
CA VAL A 25 2.78 -5.17 -3.30
C VAL A 25 4.15 -5.52 -3.89
N GLN A 26 4.19 -5.94 -5.15
CA GLN A 26 5.45 -6.22 -5.85
C GLN A 26 6.35 -4.97 -5.94
N THR A 27 5.75 -3.79 -6.11
CA THR A 27 6.48 -2.52 -6.15
C THR A 27 6.99 -2.15 -4.76
N ALA A 28 6.16 -2.26 -3.72
CA ALA A 28 6.55 -1.99 -2.33
C ALA A 28 7.72 -2.89 -1.88
N ARG A 29 7.76 -4.15 -2.32
CA ARG A 29 8.84 -5.11 -2.02
C ARG A 29 10.21 -4.70 -2.58
N LYS A 30 10.27 -3.83 -3.59
CA LYS A 30 11.55 -3.33 -4.16
C LYS A 30 12.28 -2.38 -3.21
N PHE A 31 11.59 -1.83 -2.22
CA PHE A 31 12.17 -0.89 -1.26
C PHE A 31 12.57 -1.60 0.03
N LYS A 32 13.71 -1.19 0.61
CA LYS A 32 14.16 -1.67 1.92
C LYS A 32 13.30 -1.12 3.08
N SER A 33 12.71 0.06 2.91
CA SER A 33 11.89 0.74 3.91
C SER A 33 10.66 -0.07 4.34
N ASN A 34 10.21 0.10 5.58
CA ASN A 34 8.90 -0.37 6.02
C ASN A 34 7.83 0.56 5.45
N ILE A 35 6.85 0.00 4.74
CA ILE A 35 5.79 0.77 4.08
C ILE A 35 4.45 0.26 4.63
N LEU A 36 3.68 1.18 5.21
CA LEU A 36 2.35 0.93 5.75
C LEU A 36 1.32 1.68 4.93
N VAL A 37 0.14 1.09 4.76
CA VAL A 37 -1.03 1.77 4.20
C VAL A 37 -2.13 1.80 5.24
N GLU A 38 -2.86 2.91 5.30
CA GLU A 38 -4.01 3.07 6.18
C GLU A 38 -5.24 3.47 5.38
N LYS A 39 -6.38 2.84 5.68
CA LYS A 39 -7.69 3.24 5.16
C LYS A 39 -8.75 3.00 6.22
N LEU A 40 -9.53 4.03 6.54
CA LEU A 40 -10.63 3.96 7.51
C LEU A 40 -10.18 3.34 8.86
N GLY A 41 -9.02 3.77 9.37
CA GLY A 41 -8.43 3.28 10.62
C GLY A 41 -7.82 1.87 10.56
N ARG A 42 -7.90 1.17 9.42
CA ARG A 42 -7.26 -0.13 9.22
C ARG A 42 -5.89 0.05 8.59
N ARG A 43 -4.86 -0.49 9.24
CA ARG A 43 -3.48 -0.48 8.74
C ARG A 43 -3.08 -1.86 8.22
N ALA A 44 -2.31 -1.90 7.13
CA ALA A 44 -1.75 -3.11 6.56
C ALA A 44 -0.30 -2.88 6.08
N ASN A 45 0.50 -3.95 6.04
CA ASN A 45 1.83 -3.90 5.45
C ASN A 45 1.73 -3.88 3.94
N ALA A 46 2.26 -2.84 3.29
CA ALA A 46 2.21 -2.69 1.84
C ALA A 46 2.99 -3.80 1.09
N LYS A 47 3.80 -4.60 1.79
CA LYS A 47 4.56 -5.73 1.21
C LYS A 47 3.86 -7.09 1.37
N ASN A 48 2.72 -7.15 2.08
CA ASN A 48 1.88 -8.33 2.19
C ASN A 48 0.58 -8.11 1.40
N LEU A 49 0.12 -9.13 0.68
CA LEU A 49 -1.10 -9.06 -0.13
C LEU A 49 -2.37 -9.43 0.65
N LEU A 50 -2.22 -10.19 1.74
CA LEU A 50 -3.34 -10.83 2.45
C LEU A 50 -3.80 -10.07 3.71
N GLU A 51 -3.06 -9.06 4.15
CA GLU A 51 -3.30 -8.29 5.40
C GLU A 51 -4.32 -7.16 5.26
#